data_AF-A0AA90S8F4-F1
#
_entry.id   AF-A0AA90S8F4-F1
#
_cell.length_a   1.000
_cell.length_b   1.000
_cell.length_c   1.000
_cell.angle_alpha   90.00
_cell.angle_beta   90.00
_cell.angle_gamma   90.00
#
_symmetry.space_group_name_H-M   'P 1'
#
loop_
_entity.id
_entity.type
_entity.pdbx_description
1 polymer ?
#
loop_
_entity_poly.entity_id
_entity_poly.type
_entity_poly.pdbx_seq_one_letter_code
_entity_poly.pdbx_strand_id
1 'polypeptide(L)'
;METRTDGEALFRHELGSQLRRLRHQRGERLADTARRAGISPQYLSEVERGLKDPSSEMLAAITGALGAPVGEVIVAVGLQLRTVRRPTRLHLVPTGTVATPVPQAPRGVQAHSPVLRAA
;
A
#
# COMPACT_ATOMS: atom_id res chain seq x y z
N MET A 1 3.11 -5.18 16.69
CA MET A 1 2.40 -5.91 15.61
C MET A 1 3.25 -5.75 14.35
N GLU A 2 4.27 -6.58 14.19
CA GLU A 2 5.11 -6.59 12.98
C GLU A 2 4.34 -7.24 11.84
N THR A 3 3.98 -6.45 10.84
CA THR A 3 3.48 -6.95 9.56
C THR A 3 4.63 -7.67 8.86
N ARG A 4 4.73 -8.96 9.12
CA ARG A 4 5.63 -9.87 8.40
C ARG A 4 5.25 -9.85 6.92
N THR A 5 5.93 -9.01 6.15
CA THR A 5 5.72 -8.77 4.72
C THR A 5 6.54 -9.77 3.89
N ASP A 6 6.68 -11.01 4.39
CA ASP A 6 7.67 -11.97 3.88
C ASP A 6 7.21 -12.71 2.61
N GLY A 7 6.25 -12.14 1.86
CA GLY A 7 5.72 -12.79 0.67
C GLY A 7 4.99 -11.91 -0.34
N GLU A 8 4.83 -10.61 -0.08
CA GLU A 8 4.22 -9.69 -1.05
C GLU A 8 5.32 -8.80 -1.65
N ALA A 9 5.46 -8.85 -2.97
CA ALA A 9 6.40 -7.98 -3.66
C ALA A 9 5.96 -6.52 -3.45
N LEU A 10 6.68 -5.81 -2.60
CA LEU A 10 6.41 -4.40 -2.35
C LEU A 10 6.79 -3.57 -3.57
N PHE A 11 5.92 -2.62 -3.90
CA PHE A 11 6.14 -1.69 -5.01
C PHE A 11 7.52 -1.03 -4.97
N ARG A 12 7.99 -0.59 -3.80
CA ARG A 12 9.30 0.05 -3.63
C ARG A 12 10.49 -0.83 -3.97
N HIS A 13 10.40 -2.13 -3.72
CA HIS A 13 11.47 -3.07 -4.05
C HIS A 13 11.54 -3.25 -5.57
N GLU A 14 10.38 -3.43 -6.21
CA GLU A 14 10.33 -3.61 -7.65
C GLU A 14 10.72 -2.32 -8.38
N LEU A 15 10.23 -1.17 -7.92
CA LEU A 15 10.64 0.16 -8.38
C LEU A 15 12.16 0.34 -8.27
N GLY A 16 12.74 0.09 -7.09
CA GLY A 16 14.18 0.18 -6.89
C GLY A 16 14.98 -0.71 -7.87
N SER A 17 14.52 -1.95 -8.06
CA SER A 17 15.09 -2.88 -9.03
C SER A 17 14.99 -2.37 -10.48
N GLN A 18 13.86 -1.76 -10.86
CA GLN A 18 13.70 -1.14 -12.19
C GLN A 18 14.70 -0.03 -12.43
N LEU A 19 14.79 0.90 -11.48
CA LEU A 19 15.67 2.06 -11.59
C LEU A 19 17.13 1.62 -11.69
N ARG A 20 17.54 0.67 -10.85
CA ARG A 20 18.88 0.06 -10.90
C ARG A 20 19.15 -0.61 -12.25
N ARG A 21 18.17 -1.34 -12.80
CA ARG A 21 18.31 -2.01 -14.09
C ARG A 21 18.45 -1.00 -15.23
N LEU A 22 17.61 0.03 -15.28
CA LEU A 22 17.70 1.10 -16.26
C LEU A 22 19.07 1.81 -16.20
N ARG A 23 19.55 2.13 -14.98
CA ARG A 23 20.88 2.72 -14.80
C ARG A 23 21.99 1.85 -15.36
N HIS A 24 21.95 0.55 -15.07
CA HIS A 24 22.96 -0.40 -15.55
C HIS A 24 22.89 -0.64 -17.06
N GLN A 25 21.69 -0.68 -17.65
CA GLN A 25 21.51 -0.76 -19.11
C GLN A 25 22.13 0.44 -19.83
N ARG A 26 22.17 1.60 -19.17
CA ARG A 26 22.82 2.82 -19.67
C ARG A 26 24.32 2.86 -19.39
N GLY A 27 24.88 1.91 -18.65
CA GLY A 27 26.28 1.90 -18.23
C GLY A 27 26.63 3.03 -17.26
N GLU A 28 25.65 3.61 -16.56
CA GLU A 28 25.84 4.80 -15.75
C GLU A 28 26.24 4.44 -14.32
N ARG A 29 27.22 5.18 -13.77
CA ARG A 29 27.58 5.08 -12.37
C ARG A 29 26.48 5.69 -11.51
N LEU A 30 26.31 5.13 -10.32
CA LEU A 30 25.33 5.59 -9.35
C LEU A 30 25.53 7.08 -8.98
N ALA A 31 26.78 7.51 -8.79
CA ALA A 31 27.11 8.90 -8.48
C ALA A 31 26.74 9.88 -9.61
N ASP A 32 26.96 9.51 -10.88
CA ASP A 32 26.64 10.36 -12.02
C ASP A 32 25.12 10.54 -12.20
N THR A 33 24.36 9.47 -11.97
CA THR A 33 22.89 9.50 -12.00
C THR A 33 22.35 10.37 -10.86
N ALA A 34 22.83 10.15 -9.64
CA ALA A 34 22.43 10.92 -8.47
C ALA A 34 22.70 12.42 -8.65
N ARG A 35 23.87 12.78 -9.19
CA ARG A 35 24.21 14.18 -9.49
C ARG A 35 23.24 14.82 -10.47
N ARG A 36 22.88 14.15 -11.58
CA ARG A 36 21.91 14.69 -12.56
C ARG A 36 20.49 14.79 -11.99
N ALA A 37 20.11 13.86 -11.11
CA ALA A 37 18.83 13.90 -10.40
C ALA A 37 18.80 14.93 -9.26
N GLY A 38 19.93 15.56 -8.91
CA GLY A 38 19.99 16.54 -7.81
C GLY A 38 19.88 15.92 -6.42
N ILE A 39 20.30 14.65 -6.26
CA ILE A 39 20.16 13.87 -5.03
C ILE A 39 21.49 13.29 -4.57
N SER A 40 21.58 12.83 -3.32
CA SER A 40 22.79 12.16 -2.86
C SER A 40 22.92 10.74 -3.45
N PRO A 41 24.15 10.26 -3.71
CA PRO A 41 24.37 8.86 -4.08
C PRO A 41 23.81 7.88 -3.03
N GLN A 42 23.92 8.21 -1.73
CA GLN A 42 23.35 7.38 -0.68
C GLN A 42 21.83 7.24 -0.83
N TYR A 43 21.11 8.34 -1.06
CA TYR A 43 19.67 8.31 -1.24
C TYR A 43 19.26 7.46 -2.46
N LEU A 44 19.93 7.64 -3.61
CA LEU A 44 19.68 6.81 -4.79
C LEU A 44 19.95 5.32 -4.50
N SER A 45 21.01 5.00 -3.77
CA SER A 45 21.33 3.63 -3.36
C SER A 45 20.26 3.04 -2.43
N GLU A 46 19.73 3.82 -1.48
CA GLU A 46 18.62 3.39 -0.63
C GLU A 46 17.34 3.14 -1.45
N VAL A 47 17.02 4.00 -2.41
CA VAL A 47 15.89 3.82 -3.34
C VAL A 47 16.07 2.59 -4.23
N GLU A 48 17.24 2.38 -4.84
CA GLU A 48 17.53 1.21 -5.69
C GLU A 48 17.44 -0.12 -4.93
N ARG A 49 17.66 -0.09 -3.60
CA ARG A 49 17.49 -1.24 -2.71
C ARG A 49 16.07 -1.34 -2.13
N GLY A 50 15.19 -0.39 -2.46
CA GLY A 50 13.82 -0.29 -1.97
C GLY A 50 13.74 -0.07 -0.45
N LEU A 51 14.76 0.56 0.15
CA LEU A 51 14.77 0.98 1.55
C LEU A 51 14.03 2.31 1.78
N LYS A 52 13.74 3.04 0.69
CA LYS A 52 13.03 4.32 0.71
C LYS A 52 11.94 4.33 -0.35
N ASP A 53 10.83 4.96 0.03
CA ASP A 53 9.72 5.30 -0.85
C ASP A 53 9.96 6.75 -1.35
N PRO A 54 10.41 6.95 -2.61
CA PRO A 54 10.64 8.30 -3.13
C PRO A 54 9.31 9.05 -3.30
N SER A 55 9.31 10.37 -3.07
CA SER A 55 8.17 11.22 -3.45
C SER A 55 8.00 11.24 -4.97
N SER A 56 6.85 11.71 -5.44
CA SER A 56 6.56 11.85 -6.88
C SER A 56 7.59 12.73 -7.59
N GLU A 57 8.00 13.83 -6.97
CA GLU A 57 9.02 14.75 -7.49
C GLU A 57 10.39 14.08 -7.57
N MET A 58 10.76 13.32 -6.53
CA MET A 58 12.03 12.58 -6.50
C MET A 58 12.06 11.47 -7.54
N LEU A 59 10.94 10.78 -7.73
CA LEU A 59 10.80 9.78 -8.79
C LEU A 59 10.93 10.41 -10.18
N ALA A 60 10.28 11.55 -10.41
CA ALA A 60 10.42 12.30 -11.66
C ALA A 60 11.87 12.74 -11.92
N ALA A 61 12.58 13.21 -10.90
CA ALA A 61 13.99 13.59 -11.01
C ALA A 61 14.89 12.40 -11.36
N ILE A 62 14.70 11.26 -10.68
CA ILE A 62 15.51 10.04 -10.92
C ILE A 62 15.25 9.47 -12.32
N THR A 63 13.98 9.32 -12.71
CA THR A 63 13.61 8.76 -14.02
C THR A 63 14.00 9.69 -15.16
N GLY A 64 13.86 11.01 -14.97
CA GLY A 64 14.38 12.03 -15.89
C GLY A 64 15.89 11.96 -16.05
N ALA A 65 16.64 11.78 -14.97
CA ALA A 65 18.10 11.58 -15.03
C ALA A 65 18.52 10.28 -15.73
N LEU A 66 17.63 9.29 -15.80
CA LEU A 66 17.80 8.04 -16.54
C LEU A 66 17.25 8.12 -17.98
N GLY A 67 16.66 9.26 -18.37
CA GLY A 67 16.05 9.44 -19.69
C GLY A 67 14.83 8.55 -19.93
N ALA A 68 14.09 8.20 -18.88
CA ALA A 68 12.89 7.37 -18.95
C ALA A 68 11.66 8.16 -18.46
N PRO A 69 10.52 8.13 -19.19
CA PRO A 69 9.27 8.68 -18.69
C PRO A 69 8.77 7.92 -17.45
N VAL A 70 8.32 8.64 -16.41
CA VAL A 70 7.78 8.01 -15.17
C VAL A 70 6.69 6.98 -15.49
N GLY A 71 5.78 7.30 -16.41
CA GLY A 71 4.69 6.40 -16.78
C GLY A 71 5.16 5.03 -17.29
N GLU A 72 6.21 4.99 -18.10
CA GLU A 72 6.78 3.73 -18.61
C GLU A 72 7.41 2.90 -17.49
N VAL A 73 8.11 3.55 -16.56
CA VAL A 73 8.69 2.90 -15.39
C VAL A 73 7.59 2.29 -14.53
N ILE A 74 6.51 3.02 -14.26
CA ILE A 74 5.39 2.56 -13.44
C ILE A 74 4.67 1.37 -14.10
N VAL A 75 4.44 1.42 -15.41
CA VAL A 75 3.84 0.31 -16.16
C VAL A 75 4.74 -0.94 -16.06
N ALA A 76 6.05 -0.79 -16.24
CA ALA A 76 6.99 -1.91 -16.12
C ALA A 76 6.94 -2.54 -14.72
N VAL A 77 7.01 -1.72 -13.66
CA VAL A 77 6.86 -2.19 -12.26
C VAL A 77 5.55 -2.96 -12.08
N GLY A 78 4.44 -2.38 -12.53
CA GLY A 78 3.11 -2.98 -12.40
C GLY A 78 3.02 -4.36 -13.06
N LEU A 79 3.59 -4.52 -14.26
CA LEU A 79 3.63 -5.80 -14.95
C LEU A 79 4.43 -6.86 -14.18
N GLN A 80 5.53 -6.48 -13.54
CA GLN A 80 6.34 -7.41 -12.76
C GLN A 80 5.65 -7.82 -11.47
N LEU A 81 4.99 -6.90 -10.78
CA LEU A 81 4.17 -7.21 -9.61
C LEU A 81 3.03 -8.18 -9.95
N ARG A 82 2.46 -8.11 -11.16
CA ARG A 82 1.44 -9.10 -11.61
C ARG A 82 2.00 -10.52 -11.74
N THR A 83 3.28 -10.68 -12.03
CA THR A 83 3.92 -12.00 -12.15
C THR A 83 4.19 -12.65 -10.80
N VAL A 84 4.24 -11.88 -9.70
CA VAL A 84 4.38 -12.39 -8.32
C VAL A 84 3.03 -12.83 -7.72
N ARG A 85 2.14 -13.38 -8.54
CA ARG A 85 0.88 -13.96 -8.03
C ARG A 85 1.18 -15.32 -7.39
N ARG A 86 1.28 -15.36 -6.06
CA ARG A 86 0.77 -16.53 -5.33
C ARG A 86 -0.73 -16.61 -5.62
N PRO A 87 -1.33 -17.78 -5.88
CA PRO A 87 -2.77 -17.88 -6.05
C PRO A 87 -3.43 -17.45 -4.75
N THR A 88 -3.88 -16.19 -4.68
CA THR A 88 -4.71 -15.71 -3.59
C THR A 88 -6.00 -16.50 -3.66
N ARG A 89 -6.18 -17.43 -2.72
CA ARG A 89 -7.45 -18.11 -2.52
C ARG A 89 -8.43 -17.03 -2.08
N LEU A 90 -9.22 -16.52 -3.02
CA LEU A 90 -10.29 -15.58 -2.70
C LEU A 90 -11.31 -16.34 -1.84
N HIS A 91 -11.26 -16.13 -0.53
CA HIS A 91 -12.35 -16.51 0.35
C HIS A 91 -13.49 -15.54 0.10
N LEU A 92 -14.42 -15.94 -0.77
CA LEU A 92 -15.70 -15.26 -0.90
C LEU A 92 -16.42 -15.39 0.45
N VAL A 93 -16.58 -14.27 1.16
CA VAL A 93 -17.54 -14.19 2.27
C VAL A 93 -18.91 -14.08 1.62
N PRO A 94 -19.81 -15.07 1.77
CA PRO A 94 -21.17 -14.92 1.29
C PRO A 94 -21.76 -13.70 1.98
N THR A 95 -22.26 -12.74 1.20
CA THR A 95 -23.01 -11.59 1.72
C THR A 95 -24.37 -12.10 2.21
N GLY A 96 -24.37 -12.82 3.33
CA GLY A 96 -25.58 -13.14 4.06
C GLY A 96 -26.20 -11.83 4.53
N THR A 97 -27.46 -11.62 4.14
CA THR A 97 -28.34 -10.52 4.54
C THR A 97 -28.00 -9.99 5.93
N VAL A 98 -27.60 -8.71 6.00
CA VAL A 98 -27.55 -7.99 7.27
C VAL A 98 -28.98 -7.89 7.78
N ALA A 99 -29.38 -8.82 8.65
CA ALA A 99 -30.58 -8.66 9.44
C ALA A 99 -30.29 -7.53 10.44
N THR A 100 -30.76 -6.32 10.13
CA THR A 100 -30.80 -5.22 11.08
C THR A 100 -31.59 -5.66 12.32
N PRO A 101 -31.03 -5.60 13.53
CA PRO A 101 -31.80 -5.86 14.73
C PRO A 101 -32.82 -4.72 14.91
N VAL A 102 -34.11 -5.04 14.81
CA VAL A 102 -35.19 -4.11 15.18
C VAL A 102 -35.13 -3.89 16.70
N PRO A 103 -34.98 -2.65 17.19
CA PRO A 103 -35.00 -2.39 18.63
C PRO A 103 -36.38 -2.73 19.18
N GLN A 104 -36.45 -3.70 20.10
CA GLN A 104 -37.69 -4.04 20.80
C GLN A 104 -38.01 -2.93 21.82
N ALA A 105 -39.17 -2.30 21.65
CA ALA A 105 -39.68 -1.32 22.60
C ALA A 105 -39.84 -1.93 24.00
N PRO A 106 -39.52 -1.19 25.07
CA PRO A 106 -39.62 -1.71 26.43
C PRO A 106 -41.07 -2.03 26.78
N ARG A 107 -41.31 -3.24 27.28
CA ARG A 107 -42.62 -3.69 27.79
C ARG A 107 -43.02 -2.80 28.96
N GLY A 108 -44.26 -2.30 28.90
CA GLY A 108 -44.82 -1.34 29.84
C GLY A 108 -44.67 -1.75 31.30
N VAL A 109 -44.27 -0.79 32.13
CA VAL A 109 -44.36 -0.84 33.59
C VAL A 109 -45.84 -0.99 33.96
N GLN A 110 -46.20 -2.11 34.58
CA GLN A 110 -47.50 -2.26 35.22
C GLN A 110 -47.54 -1.35 36.44
N ALA A 111 -48.44 -0.36 36.41
CA ALA A 111 -48.76 0.46 37.56
C ALA A 111 -49.43 -0.41 38.62
N HIS A 112 -48.76 -0.66 39.74
CA HIS A 112 -49.43 -1.15 40.94
C HIS A 112 -50.20 -0.01 41.59
N SER A 113 -51.52 -0.09 41.55
CA SER A 113 -52.41 0.77 42.34
C SER A 113 -52.22 0.52 43.85
N PRO A 114 -52.14 1.55 44.70
CA PRO A 114 -52.13 1.35 46.14
C PRO A 114 -53.56 1.13 46.63
N VAL A 115 -53.80 0.02 47.34
CA VAL A 115 -55.04 -0.14 48.11
C VAL A 115 -54.76 0.37 49.52
N LEU A 116 -55.30 1.56 49.83
CA LEU A 116 -55.48 2.03 51.20
C LEU A 116 -56.38 1.04 51.95
N ARG A 117 -55.95 0.58 53.13
CA ARG A 117 -56.89 0.15 54.16
C ARG A 117 -56.60 0.84 55.48
N ALA A 118 -57.67 1.46 55.97
CA ALA A 118 -57.81 2.10 57.26
C ALA A 118 -58.23 1.09 58.34
N ALA A 119 -58.02 1.54 59.59
CA ALA A 119 -58.44 0.99 60.88
C ALA A 119 -57.59 -0.15 61.45
#